data_AF-A0A7Z9GA40-F1
#
_entry.id   AF-A0A7Z9GA40-F1
#
_cell.length_a   1.000
_cell.length_b   1.000
_cell.length_c   1.000
_cell.angle_alpha   90.00
_cell.angle_beta   90.00
_cell.angle_gamma   90.00
#
_symmetry.space_group_name_H-M   'P 1'
#
loop_
_entity.id
_entity.type
_entity.pdbx_description
1 polymer ?
#
loop_
_entity_poly.entity_id
_entity_poly.type
_entity_poly.pdbx_seq_one_letter_code
_entity_poly.pdbx_strand_id
1 'polypeptide(L)' 'MKVGDLVKASDGIDCGENLVGIITCIDPEGINDEEEVEVLWNDGDRCNHSTWLLELINESR' A
#
# COMPACT_ATOMS: atom_id res chain seq x y z
N MET A 1 -4.76 6.49 -5.14
CA MET A 1 -4.66 5.93 -3.78
C MET A 1 -4.42 7.07 -2.81
N LYS A 2 -4.96 6.98 -1.59
CA LYS A 2 -4.76 7.96 -0.51
C LYS A 2 -4.62 7.26 0.83
N VAL A 3 -4.12 7.99 1.83
CA VAL A 3 -4.09 7.52 3.23
C VAL A 3 -5.49 7.08 3.67
N GLY A 4 -5.56 5.89 4.27
CA GLY A 4 -6.80 5.25 4.72
C GLY A 4 -7.45 4.32 3.70
N ASP A 5 -7.01 4.31 2.44
CA ASP A 5 -7.50 3.35 1.46
C ASP A 5 -7.09 1.92 1.84
N LEU A 6 -8.02 0.98 1.61
CA LEU A 6 -7.79 -0.45 1.79
C LEU A 6 -7.29 -1.05 0.47
N VAL A 7 -6.13 -1.68 0.51
CA VAL A 7 -5.44 -2.24 -0.65
C VAL A 7 -5.15 -3.72 -0.48
N LYS A 8 -4.97 -4.42 -1.59
CA LYS A 8 -4.48 -5.80 -1.68
C LYS A 8 -3.11 -5.79 -2.34
N ALA A 9 -2.21 -6.69 -1.93
CA ALA A 9 -1.02 -6.99 -2.70
C ALA A 9 -1.40 -7.64 -4.05
N SER A 10 -0.87 -7.11 -5.16
CA SER A 10 -0.96 -7.72 -6.48
C SER A 10 -0.05 -8.94 -6.59
N ASP A 11 -0.32 -9.79 -7.58
CA ASP A 11 0.58 -10.90 -7.93
C ASP A 11 1.98 -10.36 -8.27
N GLY A 12 3.01 -10.77 -7.52
CA GLY A 12 4.40 -10.34 -7.72
C GLY A 12 5.02 -9.53 -6.59
N ILE A 13 4.25 -9.19 -5.54
CA ILE A 13 4.79 -8.67 -4.29
C ILE A 13 5.35 -9.82 -3.41
N ASP A 14 6.60 -9.70 -2.97
CA ASP A 14 7.29 -10.70 -2.11
C ASP A 14 6.85 -10.67 -0.63
N CYS A 15 5.83 -9.88 -0.30
CA CYS A 15 5.25 -9.79 1.05
C CYS A 15 4.29 -10.96 1.34
N GLY A 16 3.80 -11.66 0.33
CA GLY A 16 2.90 -12.80 0.47
C GLY A 16 1.61 -12.64 -0.33
N GLU A 17 1.13 -13.75 -0.89
CA GLU A 17 -0.10 -13.79 -1.67
C GLU A 17 -1.32 -13.45 -0.78
N ASN A 18 -2.20 -12.58 -1.27
CA ASN A 18 -3.47 -12.19 -0.63
C ASN A 18 -3.36 -11.36 0.66
N LEU A 19 -2.25 -10.67 0.90
CA LEU A 19 -2.20 -9.65 1.95
C LEU A 19 -3.13 -8.48 1.63
N VAL A 20 -3.77 -7.98 2.68
CA VAL A 20 -4.62 -6.79 2.66
C VAL A 20 -4.04 -5.80 3.65
N GLY A 21 -3.98 -4.54 3.28
CA GLY A 21 -3.38 -3.50 4.11
C GLY A 21 -4.06 -2.15 3.93
N ILE A 22 -3.69 -1.21 4.78
CA ILE A 22 -4.19 0.17 4.73
C ILE A 22 -3.02 1.09 4.39
N ILE A 23 -3.25 2.03 3.49
CA ILE A 23 -2.25 3.06 3.19
C ILE A 23 -2.13 4.01 4.39
N THR A 24 -0.91 4.17 4.88
CA THR A 24 -0.60 5.01 6.06
C THR A 24 0.17 6.27 5.70
N CYS A 25 0.90 6.28 4.58
CA CYS A 25 1.64 7.44 4.10
C CYS A 25 1.70 7.45 2.56
N ILE A 26 1.74 8.65 1.95
CA ILE A 26 2.04 8.88 0.53
C ILE A 26 3.39 9.59 0.48
N ASP A 27 4.27 9.21 -0.46
CA ASP A 27 5.66 9.70 -0.55
C ASP A 27 6.39 9.59 0.81
N PRO A 28 6.52 8.37 1.37
CA PRO A 28 7.16 8.18 2.68
C PRO A 28 8.63 8.65 2.71
N GLU A 29 9.30 8.71 1.56
CA GLU A 29 10.67 9.21 1.43
C GLU A 29 10.77 10.74 1.30
N GLY A 30 9.67 11.43 0.97
CA GLY A 30 9.62 12.88 0.83
C GLY A 30 10.39 13.40 -0.39
N ILE A 31 10.52 12.58 -1.43
CA ILE A 31 11.26 12.89 -2.66
C ILE A 31 10.33 13.32 -3.81
N ASN A 32 9.07 13.57 -3.49
CA ASN A 32 8.02 13.94 -4.43
C ASN A 32 7.69 12.79 -5.41
N ASP A 33 7.70 11.55 -4.91
CA ASP A 33 7.18 10.37 -5.60
C ASP A 33 5.82 9.97 -5.01
N GLU A 34 4.75 10.50 -5.60
CA GLU A 34 3.38 10.19 -5.18
C GLU A 34 2.94 8.76 -5.55
N GLU A 35 3.74 8.04 -6.34
CA GLU A 35 3.50 6.63 -6.69
C GLU A 35 4.12 5.67 -5.66
N GLU A 36 4.86 6.15 -4.66
CA GLU A 36 5.32 5.35 -3.53
C GLU A 36 4.44 5.59 -2.29
N VAL A 37 3.98 4.49 -1.68
CA VAL A 37 3.10 4.53 -0.51
C VAL A 37 3.56 3.55 0.57
N GLU A 38 3.37 3.92 1.83
CA GLU A 38 3.58 3.00 2.96
C GLU A 38 2.28 2.28 3.30
N VAL A 39 2.32 0.95 3.34
CA VAL A 39 1.18 0.11 3.67
C VAL A 39 1.40 -0.57 5.03
N LEU A 40 0.41 -0.49 5.92
CA LEU A 40 0.31 -1.35 7.10
C LEU A 40 -0.50 -2.59 6.73
N TRP A 41 0.17 -3.73 6.65
CA TRP A 41 -0.43 -5.02 6.31
C TRP A 41 -1.17 -5.65 7.50
N ASN A 42 -2.12 -6.53 7.20
CA ASN A 42 -2.95 -7.21 8.20
C ASN A 42 -2.19 -8.22 9.07
N ASP A 43 -0.97 -8.59 8.70
CA ASP A 43 -0.04 -9.36 9.53
C ASP A 43 0.76 -8.49 10.52
N GLY A 44 0.63 -7.16 10.40
CA GLY A 44 1.27 -6.16 11.25
C GLY A 44 2.55 -5.57 10.66
N ASP A 45 3.01 -6.02 9.49
CA ASP A 45 4.20 -5.45 8.85
C ASP A 45 3.91 -4.08 8.22
N ARG A 46 4.96 -3.24 8.12
CA ARG A 46 4.91 -1.94 7.43
C ARG A 46 6.02 -1.87 6.40
N CYS A 47 5.64 -1.68 5.16
CA CYS A 47 6.61 -1.53 4.07
C CYS A 47 6.08 -0.59 2.98
N ASN A 48 7.05 -0.01 2.25
CA ASN A 48 6.78 0.87 1.13
C ASN A 48 6.57 0.05 -0.14
N HIS A 49 5.61 0.46 -0.94
CA HIS A 49 5.30 -0.14 -2.22
C HIS A 49 4.95 0.91 -3.24
N SER A 50 5.29 0.61 -4.48
CA SER A 50 4.74 1.34 -5.61
C SER A 50 3.25 1.02 -5.77
N THR A 51 2.44 2.04 -6.03
CA THR A 51 0.98 1.95 -6.24
C THR A 51 0.58 0.91 -7.28
N TRP A 52 1.37 0.71 -8.34
CA TRP A 52 1.07 -0.26 -9.41
C TRP A 52 1.21 -1.72 -8.98
N LEU A 53 1.81 -1.98 -7.82
CA LEU A 53 1.86 -3.31 -7.20
C LEU A 53 0.70 -3.56 -6.23
N LEU A 54 -0.23 -2.60 -6.12
CA LEU A 54 -1.35 -2.65 -5.18
C LEU A 54 -2.67 -2.59 -5.94
N GLU A 55 -3.65 -3.37 -5.49
CA GLU A 55 -5.02 -3.29 -5.98
C GLU A 55 -5.90 -2.58 -4.93
N LEU A 56 -6.62 -1.55 -5.36
CA LEU A 56 -7.56 -0.84 -4.48
C LEU A 56 -8.81 -1.68 -4.24
N ILE A 57 -9.08 -2.05 -2.98
CA ILE A 57 -10.27 -2.81 -2.59
C ILE A 57 -11.41 -1.86 -2.23
N ASN A 58 -11.12 -0.82 -1.45
CA ASN A 58 -12.12 0.12 -0.96
C ASN A 58 -11.51 1.51 -0.74
N GLU A 59 -12.22 2.52 -1.22
CA GLU A 59 -11.91 3.92 -0.96
C GLU A 59 -12.55 4.33 0.37
N SER A 60 -11.72 4.65 1.36
CA SER A 60 -12.24 5.35 2.54
C SER A 60 -12.70 6.74 2.09
N ARG A 61 -13.88 7.21 2.51
CA ARG A 61 -14.36 8.54 2.12
C ARG A 61 -13.70 9.64 2.92
#